data_AF-U3LDG1-F1
#
_entry.id   AF-U3LDG1-F1
#
_cell.length_a   1.000
_cell.length_b   1.000
_cell.length_c   1.000
_cell.angle_alpha   90.00
_cell.angle_beta   90.00
_cell.angle_gamma   90.00
#
_symmetry.space_group_name_H-M   'P 1'
#
loop_
_entity.id
_entity.type
_entity.pdbx_description
1 polymer ?
#
loop_
_entity_poly.entity_id
_entity_poly.type
_entity_poly.pdbx_seq_one_letter_code
_entity_poly.pdbx_strand_id
1 'polypeptide(L)'
;GYPESLTDPSYNAQILVLTYPMIGNYGIPFEELDENNLSKHFESSKIWASGLIVGECCDTPSHFLQKQTLHQWMVKHNVPGIAGIDTRALTKKIRENGTIQGKIFQSTVGPFEGLEFEDQNKRNLVAEVSTKKVKTYNPSGKIRICMVDCGVKNNQIRCFLKRGARVDVVPWDHKLNVNEFDGLFLSNGPGDPFICQSVVDNIKQVLKSSNAKPIFGICLGHQLLATAIGCKTYKMKYGNRGHNLPCIHTGTKKCFMTSQNHGFCVNTDTLDSDWEPLFTNINDFTNEGIIHK
;
A
#
# COMPACT_ATOMS: atom_id res chain seq x y z
N GLY A 1 5.13 10.70 9.96
CA GLY A 1 5.24 9.31 9.52
C GLY A 1 5.93 9.15 8.17
N TYR A 2 7.02 9.89 7.89
CA TYR A 2 7.76 9.72 6.64
C TYR A 2 8.55 8.39 6.58
N PRO A 3 9.15 7.84 7.66
CA PRO A 3 9.79 6.53 7.59
C PRO A 3 8.80 5.41 7.31
N GLU A 4 7.63 5.44 7.95
CA GLU A 4 6.54 4.49 7.74
C GLU A 4 5.99 4.59 6.31
N SER A 5 5.86 5.81 5.78
CA SER A 5 5.43 6.03 4.39
C SER A 5 6.47 5.51 3.40
N LEU A 6 7.76 5.79 3.61
CA LEU A 6 8.84 5.34 2.72
C LEU A 6 9.00 3.80 2.70
N THR A 7 8.61 3.15 3.80
CA THR A 7 8.63 1.69 3.94
C THR A 7 7.28 1.03 3.60
N ASP A 8 6.31 1.77 3.04
CA ASP A 8 5.06 1.20 2.53
C ASP A 8 5.29 0.55 1.15
N PRO A 9 5.09 -0.77 0.98
CA PRO A 9 5.30 -1.46 -0.29
C PRO A 9 4.48 -0.92 -1.45
N SER A 10 3.38 -0.21 -1.17
CA SER A 10 2.51 0.39 -2.20
C SER A 10 3.20 1.49 -3.01
N TYR A 11 4.33 2.03 -2.53
CA TYR A 11 5.17 3.00 -3.24
C TYR A 11 6.27 2.35 -4.09
N ASN A 12 6.32 1.02 -4.22
CA ASN A 12 7.27 0.38 -5.13
C ASN A 12 7.16 0.98 -6.54
N ALA A 13 8.31 1.31 -7.14
CA ALA A 13 8.42 1.97 -8.44
C ALA A 13 7.81 3.40 -8.54
N GLN A 14 7.56 4.07 -7.40
CA GLN A 14 7.03 5.44 -7.35
C GLN A 14 8.03 6.41 -6.70
N ILE A 15 8.04 7.66 -7.17
CA ILE A 15 8.74 8.77 -6.52
C ILE A 15 7.75 9.46 -5.59
N LEU A 16 8.06 9.49 -4.30
CA LEU A 16 7.19 10.07 -3.29
C LEU A 16 7.45 11.57 -3.17
N VAL A 17 6.41 12.39 -3.32
CA VAL A 17 6.45 13.84 -3.08
C VAL A 17 5.72 14.12 -1.77
N LEU A 18 6.44 14.64 -0.77
CA LEU A 18 5.81 14.99 0.51
C LEU A 18 5.36 16.45 0.49
N THR A 19 4.09 16.67 0.81
CA THR A 19 3.47 18.01 0.82
C THR A 19 3.78 18.79 2.08
N TYR A 20 4.09 18.12 3.20
CA TYR A 20 4.56 18.80 4.40
C TYR A 20 5.97 19.34 4.13
N PRO A 21 6.22 20.64 4.35
CA PRO A 21 7.40 21.31 3.80
C PRO A 21 8.71 20.88 4.47
N MET A 22 8.71 20.60 5.77
CA MET A 22 9.92 20.27 6.54
C MET A 22 9.96 18.79 6.87
N ILE A 23 10.85 18.04 6.23
CA ILE A 23 10.94 16.59 6.37
C ILE A 23 12.28 16.20 7.00
N GLY A 24 12.27 15.17 7.82
CA GLY A 24 13.48 14.71 8.54
C GLY A 24 13.54 15.15 10.00
N ASN A 25 12.59 15.95 10.49
CA ASN A 25 12.66 16.60 11.81
C ASN A 25 12.88 15.65 13.00
N TYR A 26 12.42 14.39 12.92
CA TYR A 26 12.59 13.40 13.97
C TYR A 26 13.63 12.31 13.61
N GLY A 27 14.39 12.52 12.54
CA GLY A 27 15.41 11.60 12.04
C GLY A 27 14.83 10.24 11.68
N ILE A 28 15.67 9.21 11.78
CA ILE A 28 15.29 7.82 11.54
C ILE A 28 15.58 6.99 12.79
N PRO A 29 14.61 6.18 13.26
CA PRO A 29 14.82 5.28 14.38
C PRO A 29 15.76 4.12 14.01
N PHE A 30 16.21 3.38 15.02
CA PHE A 30 17.01 2.18 14.77
C PHE A 30 16.20 1.10 14.06
N GLU A 31 16.86 0.34 13.17
CA GLU A 31 16.27 -0.82 12.50
C GLU A 31 16.31 -2.03 13.43
N GLU A 32 15.36 -2.09 14.37
CA GLU A 32 15.18 -3.22 15.29
C GLU A 32 13.91 -4.02 14.98
N LEU A 33 13.92 -5.29 15.40
CA LEU A 33 12.77 -6.17 15.33
C LEU A 33 11.98 -6.14 16.65
N ASP A 34 10.67 -6.29 16.55
CA ASP A 34 9.76 -6.52 17.68
C ASP A 34 9.72 -8.01 18.08
N GLU A 35 8.95 -8.33 19.11
CA GLU A 35 8.78 -9.68 19.64
C GLU A 35 8.24 -10.70 18.62
N ASN A 36 7.67 -10.23 17.51
CA ASN A 36 7.14 -11.05 16.43
C ASN A 36 8.11 -11.15 15.24
N ASN A 37 9.36 -10.71 15.39
CA ASN A 37 10.33 -10.60 14.30
C ASN A 37 9.83 -9.73 13.13
N LEU A 38 9.07 -8.67 13.43
CA LEU A 38 8.67 -7.63 12.47
C LEU A 38 9.46 -6.36 12.77
N SER A 39 9.68 -5.52 11.76
CA SER A 39 10.43 -4.27 11.94
C SER A 39 9.65 -3.30 12.84
N LYS A 40 10.13 -3.00 14.04
CA LYS A 40 9.36 -2.35 15.10
C LYS A 40 8.84 -0.96 14.74
N HIS A 41 9.63 -0.19 13.98
CA HIS A 41 9.34 1.20 13.64
C HIS A 41 8.99 1.43 12.17
N PHE A 42 8.98 0.37 11.36
CA PHE A 42 8.80 0.46 9.92
C PHE A 42 7.70 -0.48 9.42
N GLU A 43 7.07 -0.12 8.31
CA GLU A 43 5.94 -0.89 7.77
C GLU A 43 6.39 -2.08 6.91
N SER A 44 7.68 -2.20 6.61
CA SER A 44 8.26 -3.37 5.93
C SER A 44 9.77 -3.46 6.17
N SER A 45 10.48 -4.28 5.38
CA SER A 45 11.91 -4.56 5.54
C SER A 45 12.86 -3.53 4.92
N LYS A 46 12.38 -2.64 4.04
CA LYS A 46 13.22 -1.65 3.33
C LYS A 46 12.42 -0.44 2.87
N ILE A 47 13.11 0.56 2.35
CA ILE A 47 12.48 1.66 1.60
C ILE A 47 11.97 1.11 0.26
N TRP A 48 10.68 1.29 -0.01
CA TRP A 48 10.05 0.87 -1.27
C TRP A 48 9.88 2.01 -2.27
N ALA A 49 9.76 3.24 -1.79
CA ALA A 49 9.76 4.40 -2.68
C ALA A 49 11.08 4.45 -3.49
N SER A 50 10.97 4.63 -4.80
CA SER A 50 12.13 4.72 -5.71
C SER A 50 12.88 6.04 -5.60
N GLY A 51 12.25 7.04 -4.97
CA GLY A 51 12.90 8.30 -4.64
C GLY A 51 12.00 9.17 -3.77
N LEU A 52 12.59 10.22 -3.19
CA LEU A 52 11.89 11.16 -2.34
C LEU A 52 12.11 12.60 -2.80
N ILE A 53 11.03 13.39 -2.87
CA ILE A 53 11.05 14.82 -3.17
C ILE A 53 10.46 15.57 -1.97
N VAL A 54 11.22 16.50 -1.41
CA VAL A 54 10.82 17.33 -0.26
C VAL A 54 11.07 18.81 -0.53
N GLY A 55 10.37 19.66 0.21
CA GLY A 55 10.63 21.11 0.23
C GLY A 55 11.95 21.39 0.93
N GLU A 56 12.02 21.05 2.22
CA GLU A 56 13.18 21.24 3.07
C GLU A 56 13.51 19.92 3.80
N CYS A 57 14.81 19.62 3.90
CA CYS A 57 15.31 18.49 4.66
C CYS A 57 15.99 18.98 5.94
N CYS A 58 15.56 18.47 7.09
CA CYS A 58 16.16 18.80 8.37
C CYS A 58 17.47 18.03 8.59
N ASP A 59 18.57 18.75 8.70
CA ASP A 59 19.91 18.18 8.92
C ASP A 59 20.20 17.87 10.41
N THR A 60 19.48 18.53 11.32
CA THR A 60 19.65 18.42 12.78
C THR A 60 18.38 17.89 13.46
N PRO A 61 18.00 16.63 13.21
CA PRO A 61 16.78 16.06 13.77
C PRO A 61 16.83 15.99 15.30
N SER A 62 15.66 16.09 15.94
CA SER A 62 15.52 15.96 17.39
C SER A 62 14.34 15.07 17.75
N HIS A 63 14.64 13.85 18.20
CA HIS A 63 13.65 12.90 18.71
C HIS A 63 14.35 11.82 19.54
N PHE A 64 13.74 11.36 20.64
CA PHE A 64 14.39 10.39 21.55
C PHE A 64 14.74 9.04 20.88
N LEU A 65 14.03 8.67 19.81
CA LEU A 65 14.33 7.46 19.03
C LEU A 65 15.35 7.68 17.90
N GLN A 66 15.74 8.92 17.61
CA GLN A 66 16.61 9.24 16.48
C GLN A 66 17.99 8.60 16.63
N LYS A 67 18.47 7.95 15.56
CA LYS A 67 19.82 7.37 15.48
C LYS A 67 20.65 7.87 14.31
N GLN A 68 19.99 8.27 13.23
CA GLN A 68 20.63 8.81 12.03
C GLN A 68 19.71 9.83 11.37
N THR A 69 20.25 10.63 10.46
CA THR A 69 19.45 11.58 9.66
C THR A 69 18.71 10.86 8.55
N LEU A 70 17.69 11.51 7.97
CA LEU A 70 17.00 11.00 6.78
C LEU A 70 17.98 10.80 5.61
N HIS A 71 18.88 11.75 5.40
CA HIS A 71 19.91 11.67 4.37
C HIS A 71 20.80 10.43 4.52
N GLN A 72 21.35 10.19 5.72
CA GLN A 72 22.20 9.03 5.99
C GLN A 72 21.47 7.71 5.72
N TRP A 73 20.20 7.62 6.12
CA TRP A 73 19.40 6.43 5.89
C TRP A 73 19.10 6.19 4.41
N MET A 74 18.77 7.24 3.65
CA MET A 74 18.53 7.12 2.21
C MET A 74 19.80 6.71 1.46
N VAL A 75 20.96 7.26 1.81
CA VAL A 75 22.27 6.84 1.26
C VAL A 75 22.54 5.37 1.58
N LYS A 76 22.32 4.93 2.83
CA LYS A 76 22.49 3.53 3.25
C LYS A 76 21.64 2.56 2.41
N HIS A 77 20.42 2.95 2.06
CA HIS A 77 19.50 2.14 1.27
C HIS A 77 19.60 2.38 -0.25
N ASN A 78 20.56 3.21 -0.70
CA ASN A 78 20.76 3.56 -2.10
C ASN A 78 19.47 4.12 -2.76
N VAL A 79 18.74 4.98 -2.05
CA VAL A 79 17.52 5.63 -2.55
C VAL A 79 17.81 7.10 -2.83
N PRO A 80 17.57 7.59 -4.06
CA PRO A 80 17.78 8.99 -4.39
C PRO A 80 16.74 9.90 -3.72
N GLY A 81 17.19 11.08 -3.31
CA GLY A 81 16.32 12.12 -2.77
C GLY A 81 16.74 13.50 -3.27
N ILE A 82 15.77 14.40 -3.40
CA ILE A 82 16.01 15.81 -3.75
C ILE A 82 15.20 16.72 -2.82
N ALA A 83 15.89 17.72 -2.27
CA ALA A 83 15.31 18.78 -1.45
C ALA A 83 15.41 20.12 -2.17
N GLY A 84 14.72 21.15 -1.67
CA GLY A 84 14.67 22.48 -2.28
C GLY A 84 13.68 22.60 -3.44
N ILE A 85 12.77 21.62 -3.60
CA ILE A 85 11.76 21.64 -4.66
C ILE A 85 10.47 22.26 -4.13
N ASP A 86 9.82 23.12 -4.91
CA ASP A 86 8.46 23.56 -4.63
C ASP A 86 7.48 22.38 -4.77
N THR A 87 7.31 21.63 -3.68
CA THR A 87 6.43 20.47 -3.64
C THR A 87 4.97 20.86 -3.85
N ARG A 88 4.57 22.09 -3.50
CA ARG A 88 3.22 22.59 -3.76
C ARG A 88 2.97 22.78 -5.26
N ALA A 89 3.90 23.40 -5.99
CA ALA A 89 3.80 23.54 -7.44
C ALA A 89 3.78 22.17 -8.13
N LEU A 90 4.64 21.24 -7.69
CA LEU A 90 4.68 19.88 -8.22
C LEU A 90 3.37 19.11 -7.95
N THR A 91 2.84 19.18 -6.72
CA THR A 91 1.55 18.55 -6.37
C THR A 91 0.41 19.11 -7.21
N LYS A 92 0.36 20.43 -7.46
CA LYS A 92 -0.64 21.03 -8.37
C LYS A 92 -0.52 20.45 -9.77
N LYS A 93 0.70 20.37 -10.32
CA LYS A 93 0.95 19.82 -11.65
C LYS A 93 0.51 18.36 -11.76
N ILE A 94 0.82 17.52 -10.75
CA ILE A 94 0.37 16.12 -10.69
C ILE A 94 -1.15 16.06 -10.61
N ARG A 95 -1.80 16.86 -9.76
CA ARG A 95 -3.26 16.88 -9.64
C ARG A 95 -3.96 17.27 -10.95
N GLU A 96 -3.40 18.23 -11.69
CA GLU A 96 -3.97 18.74 -12.93
C GLU A 96 -3.80 17.76 -14.11
N ASN A 97 -2.65 17.08 -14.21
CA ASN A 97 -2.30 16.20 -15.33
C ASN A 97 -2.46 14.70 -15.03
N GLY A 98 -2.74 14.34 -13.78
CA GLY A 98 -2.91 12.97 -13.33
C GLY A 98 -1.60 12.23 -13.05
N THR A 99 -1.49 10.97 -13.47
CA THR A 99 -0.27 10.17 -13.24
C THR A 99 0.85 10.67 -14.14
N ILE A 100 1.83 11.37 -13.55
CA ILE A 100 3.01 11.89 -14.24
C ILE A 100 4.19 10.93 -14.02
N GLN A 101 4.86 10.54 -15.09
CA GLN A 101 6.16 9.84 -15.00
C GLN A 101 7.27 10.85 -14.67
N GLY A 102 8.15 10.48 -13.74
CA GLY A 102 9.24 11.33 -13.30
C GLY A 102 10.53 10.53 -13.12
N LYS A 103 11.66 11.22 -13.19
CA LYS A 103 12.99 10.69 -12.86
C LYS A 103 13.75 11.71 -12.02
N ILE A 104 14.49 11.23 -11.02
CA ILE A 104 15.51 12.00 -10.33
C ILE A 104 16.82 11.65 -11.03
N PHE A 105 17.50 12.66 -11.57
CA PHE A 105 18.75 12.48 -12.31
C PHE A 105 19.80 13.46 -11.79
N GLN A 106 20.97 12.94 -11.47
CA GLN A 106 22.12 13.74 -11.05
C GLN A 106 23.13 13.78 -12.19
N SER A 107 23.38 14.97 -12.73
CA SER A 107 24.45 15.21 -13.70
C SER A 107 25.00 16.62 -13.56
N THR A 108 26.26 16.78 -13.92
CA THR A 108 27.00 18.05 -13.89
C THR A 108 26.86 18.85 -15.18
N VAL A 109 26.38 18.25 -16.29
CA VAL A 109 26.24 18.91 -17.60
C VAL A 109 25.05 18.31 -18.39
N GLY A 110 24.39 19.11 -19.24
CA GLY A 110 23.33 18.69 -20.18
C GLY A 110 23.75 18.82 -21.66
N PRO A 111 22.99 18.29 -22.63
CA PRO A 111 21.61 17.80 -22.52
C PRO A 111 21.47 16.33 -22.08
N PHE A 112 20.33 15.99 -21.47
CA PHE A 112 20.01 14.66 -20.96
C PHE A 112 19.45 13.75 -22.06
N GLU A 113 20.27 13.47 -23.07
CA GLU A 113 19.90 12.56 -24.15
C GLU A 113 19.74 11.12 -23.63
N GLY A 114 18.73 10.39 -24.14
CA GLY A 114 18.48 8.99 -23.78
C GLY A 114 17.64 8.76 -22.50
N LEU A 115 16.98 9.78 -21.94
CA LEU A 115 16.05 9.58 -20.82
C LEU A 115 14.72 8.96 -21.30
N GLU A 116 14.61 7.64 -21.26
CA GLU A 116 13.36 6.94 -21.60
C GLU A 116 12.39 6.81 -20.41
N PHE A 117 11.14 7.24 -20.56
CA PHE A 117 10.14 7.10 -19.50
C PHE A 117 9.32 5.82 -19.69
N GLU A 118 9.43 4.89 -18.76
CA GLU A 118 8.67 3.64 -18.77
C GLU A 118 7.54 3.66 -17.75
N ASP A 119 6.36 3.16 -18.15
CA ASP A 119 5.24 3.01 -17.22
C ASP A 119 5.42 1.74 -16.39
N GLN A 120 5.76 1.96 -15.13
CA GLN A 120 6.04 0.88 -14.17
C GLN A 120 4.80 0.05 -13.85
N ASN A 121 3.59 0.57 -14.08
CA ASN A 121 2.33 -0.15 -13.84
C ASN A 121 2.10 -1.31 -14.83
N LYS A 122 2.90 -1.40 -15.92
CA LYS A 122 2.85 -2.54 -16.85
C LYS A 122 3.51 -3.80 -16.27
N ARG A 123 4.37 -3.65 -15.26
CA ARG A 123 5.04 -4.77 -14.57
C ARG A 123 4.14 -5.32 -13.46
N ASN A 124 4.35 -6.58 -13.10
CA ASN A 124 3.72 -7.14 -11.91
C ASN A 124 4.46 -6.69 -10.64
N LEU A 125 4.14 -5.48 -10.17
CA LEU A 125 4.75 -4.89 -8.98
C LEU A 125 4.45 -5.69 -7.70
N VAL A 126 3.32 -6.42 -7.66
CA VAL A 126 2.97 -7.30 -6.54
C VAL A 126 3.99 -8.44 -6.40
N ALA A 127 4.37 -9.07 -7.52
CA ALA A 127 5.36 -10.13 -7.51
C ALA A 127 6.74 -9.65 -7.00
N GLU A 128 7.07 -8.37 -7.18
CA GLU A 128 8.33 -7.78 -6.72
C GLU A 128 8.36 -7.56 -5.21
N VAL A 129 7.22 -7.21 -4.61
CA VAL A 129 7.12 -6.89 -3.18
C VAL A 129 6.73 -8.08 -2.30
N SER A 130 6.02 -9.07 -2.86
CA SER A 130 5.55 -10.25 -2.15
C SER A 130 6.69 -11.07 -1.57
N THR A 131 6.46 -11.64 -0.38
CA THR A 131 7.27 -12.72 0.18
C THR A 131 7.45 -13.86 -0.81
N LYS A 132 8.60 -14.53 -0.73
CA LYS A 132 8.95 -15.68 -1.58
C LYS A 132 8.65 -17.02 -0.93
N LYS A 133 8.39 -17.03 0.38
CA LYS A 133 8.11 -18.23 1.16
C LYS A 133 7.01 -17.93 2.17
N VAL A 134 6.26 -18.97 2.52
CA VAL A 134 5.26 -18.88 3.59
C VAL A 134 5.96 -18.57 4.90
N LYS A 135 5.42 -17.60 5.66
CA LYS A 135 5.89 -17.25 7.00
C LYS A 135 4.72 -17.25 7.98
N THR A 136 4.83 -18.08 9.01
CA THR A 136 3.83 -18.19 10.07
C THR A 136 4.20 -17.31 11.25
N TYR A 137 3.23 -16.53 11.73
CA TYR A 137 3.32 -15.74 12.96
C TYR A 137 2.27 -16.24 13.97
N ASN A 138 2.65 -16.27 15.25
CA ASN A 138 1.83 -16.81 16.34
C ASN A 138 1.26 -18.21 16.02
N PRO A 139 2.11 -19.24 15.88
CA PRO A 139 1.69 -20.58 15.44
C PRO A 139 0.69 -21.26 16.38
N SER A 140 0.63 -20.84 17.65
CA SER A 140 -0.32 -21.32 18.66
C SER A 140 -1.67 -20.59 18.65
N GLY A 141 -1.85 -19.59 17.78
CA GLY A 141 -3.11 -18.86 17.64
C GLY A 141 -4.25 -19.78 17.19
N LYS A 142 -5.41 -19.64 17.83
CA LYS A 142 -6.56 -20.52 17.60
C LYS A 142 -7.23 -20.29 16.23
N ILE A 143 -7.36 -19.03 15.85
CA ILE A 143 -7.94 -18.63 14.56
C ILE A 143 -6.82 -18.50 13.54
N ARG A 144 -6.93 -19.21 12.41
CA ARG A 144 -5.93 -19.26 11.35
C ARG A 144 -6.31 -18.28 10.24
N ILE A 145 -5.51 -17.23 10.08
CA ILE A 145 -5.67 -16.24 9.01
C ILE A 145 -4.65 -16.54 7.93
N CYS A 146 -5.13 -16.90 6.73
CA CYS A 146 -4.29 -16.92 5.54
C CYS A 146 -4.20 -15.50 4.98
N MET A 147 -3.00 -14.92 4.96
CA MET A 147 -2.74 -13.57 4.50
C MET A 147 -1.99 -13.62 3.18
N VAL A 148 -2.67 -13.28 2.08
CA VAL A 148 -2.04 -13.17 0.76
C VAL A 148 -1.24 -11.88 0.71
N ASP A 149 0.08 -12.01 0.58
CA ASP A 149 1.01 -10.90 0.56
C ASP A 149 1.06 -10.27 -0.84
N CYS A 150 0.27 -9.22 -1.03
CA CYS A 150 0.33 -8.38 -2.22
C CYS A 150 1.29 -7.18 -2.05
N GLY A 151 2.07 -7.12 -0.96
CA GLY A 151 2.79 -5.93 -0.50
C GLY A 151 2.36 -5.53 0.91
N VAL A 152 2.30 -6.50 1.81
CA VAL A 152 1.78 -6.36 3.17
C VAL A 152 2.56 -5.34 3.99
N LYS A 153 1.82 -4.56 4.77
CA LYS A 153 2.37 -3.71 5.82
C LYS A 153 2.43 -4.46 7.15
N ASN A 154 3.54 -4.36 7.86
CA ASN A 154 3.77 -5.01 9.16
C ASN A 154 2.63 -4.76 10.15
N ASN A 155 2.02 -3.57 10.16
CA ASN A 155 0.93 -3.27 11.07
C ASN A 155 -0.35 -4.10 10.81
N GLN A 156 -0.59 -4.59 9.59
CA GLN A 156 -1.70 -5.50 9.31
C GLN A 156 -1.50 -6.84 10.01
N ILE A 157 -0.27 -7.38 9.96
CA ILE A 157 0.10 -8.59 10.70
C ILE A 157 -0.09 -8.35 12.20
N ARG A 158 0.48 -7.26 12.75
CA ARG A 158 0.34 -6.90 14.17
C ARG A 158 -1.10 -6.83 14.64
N CYS A 159 -2.00 -6.26 13.82
CA CYS A 159 -3.41 -6.15 14.17
C CYS A 159 -4.08 -7.53 14.39
N PHE A 160 -3.73 -8.54 13.60
CA PHE A 160 -4.23 -9.90 13.79
C PHE A 160 -3.56 -10.60 14.98
N LEU A 161 -2.23 -10.46 15.13
CA LEU A 161 -1.51 -11.05 16.26
C LEU A 161 -2.01 -10.53 17.61
N LYS A 162 -2.30 -9.22 17.70
CA LYS A 162 -2.88 -8.60 18.90
C LYS A 162 -4.27 -9.16 19.26
N ARG A 163 -4.97 -9.76 18.30
CA ARG A 163 -6.26 -10.45 18.50
C ARG A 163 -6.10 -11.95 18.75
N GLY A 164 -4.86 -12.43 18.92
CA GLY A 164 -4.55 -13.83 19.22
C GLY A 164 -4.62 -14.77 18.02
N ALA A 165 -4.73 -14.24 16.79
CA ALA A 165 -4.79 -15.05 15.58
C ALA A 165 -3.40 -15.59 15.21
N ARG A 166 -3.37 -16.78 14.62
CA ARG A 166 -2.24 -17.27 13.82
C ARG A 166 -2.34 -16.63 12.45
N VAL A 167 -1.23 -16.10 11.93
CA VAL A 167 -1.19 -15.48 10.60
C VAL A 167 -0.17 -16.23 9.75
N ASP A 168 -0.66 -16.89 8.71
CA ASP A 168 0.16 -17.52 7.68
C ASP A 168 0.26 -16.54 6.49
N VAL A 169 1.37 -15.81 6.40
CA VAL A 169 1.64 -14.89 5.29
C VAL A 169 2.18 -15.70 4.11
N VAL A 170 1.44 -15.72 3.02
CA VAL A 170 1.73 -16.53 1.82
C VAL A 170 2.09 -15.64 0.63
N PRO A 171 2.93 -16.13 -0.31
CA PRO A 171 3.19 -15.41 -1.56
C PRO A 171 1.91 -15.05 -2.31
N TRP A 172 1.94 -13.94 -3.06
CA TRP A 172 0.82 -13.44 -3.86
C TRP A 172 0.15 -14.50 -4.77
N ASP A 173 0.93 -15.43 -5.33
CA ASP A 173 0.50 -16.49 -6.26
C ASP A 173 0.17 -17.83 -5.58
N HIS A 174 0.23 -17.88 -4.24
CA HIS A 174 -0.01 -19.10 -3.47
C HIS A 174 -1.40 -19.68 -3.74
N LYS A 175 -1.47 -21.00 -3.93
CA LYS A 175 -2.74 -21.70 -4.13
C LYS A 175 -3.49 -21.82 -2.81
N LEU A 176 -4.71 -21.28 -2.79
CA LEU A 176 -5.53 -21.18 -1.59
C LEU A 176 -6.35 -22.46 -1.40
N ASN A 177 -6.30 -23.01 -0.19
CA ASN A 177 -7.13 -24.13 0.24
C ASN A 177 -8.00 -23.68 1.42
N VAL A 178 -9.31 -23.58 1.21
CA VAL A 178 -10.28 -23.11 2.21
C VAL A 178 -10.33 -23.96 3.49
N ASN A 179 -9.80 -25.18 3.45
CA ASN A 179 -9.76 -26.06 4.61
C ASN A 179 -8.55 -25.81 5.52
N GLU A 180 -7.60 -24.98 5.11
CA GLU A 180 -6.36 -24.71 5.86
C GLU A 180 -6.42 -23.45 6.73
N PHE A 181 -7.47 -22.63 6.57
CA PHE A 181 -7.65 -21.37 7.29
C PHE A 181 -9.10 -21.12 7.71
N ASP A 182 -9.28 -20.27 8.70
CA ASP A 182 -10.58 -19.81 9.22
C ASP A 182 -11.03 -18.50 8.56
N GLY A 183 -10.08 -17.69 8.08
CA GLY A 183 -10.34 -16.46 7.35
C GLY A 183 -9.24 -16.16 6.33
N LEU A 184 -9.62 -15.50 5.23
CA LEU A 184 -8.72 -15.04 4.18
C LEU A 184 -8.54 -13.52 4.29
N PHE A 185 -7.30 -13.06 4.31
CA PHE A 185 -6.97 -11.65 4.26
C PHE A 185 -6.16 -11.33 3.01
N LEU A 186 -6.57 -10.28 2.31
CA LEU A 186 -5.90 -9.77 1.11
C LEU A 186 -5.27 -8.42 1.44
N SER A 187 -3.93 -8.36 1.46
CA SER A 187 -3.22 -7.16 1.90
C SER A 187 -3.34 -6.00 0.93
N ASN A 188 -2.82 -4.84 1.35
CA ASN A 188 -2.49 -3.76 0.41
C ASN A 188 -1.38 -4.18 -0.57
N GLY A 189 -1.10 -3.33 -1.55
CA GLY A 189 -0.02 -3.56 -2.50
C GLY A 189 0.13 -2.45 -3.54
N PRO A 190 1.22 -2.47 -4.32
CA PRO A 190 1.43 -1.57 -5.44
C PRO A 190 0.74 -2.08 -6.72
N GLY A 191 0.66 -1.20 -7.72
CA GLY A 191 0.31 -1.57 -9.09
C GLY A 191 -1.19 -1.63 -9.39
N ASP A 192 -1.51 -2.35 -10.46
CA ASP A 192 -2.84 -2.45 -11.05
C ASP A 192 -3.42 -3.86 -10.79
N PRO A 193 -4.65 -3.98 -10.24
CA PRO A 193 -5.31 -5.27 -10.03
C PRO A 193 -5.46 -6.10 -11.32
N PHE A 194 -5.53 -5.46 -12.50
CA PHE A 194 -5.65 -6.15 -13.78
C PHE A 194 -4.41 -7.00 -14.13
N ILE A 195 -3.22 -6.59 -13.67
CA ILE A 195 -1.98 -7.34 -13.87
C ILE A 195 -1.92 -8.60 -12.97
N CYS A 196 -2.76 -8.65 -11.93
CA CYS A 196 -2.75 -9.68 -10.89
C CYS A 196 -3.80 -10.79 -11.12
N GLN A 197 -4.04 -11.18 -12.39
CA GLN A 197 -5.12 -12.11 -12.75
C GLN A 197 -5.04 -13.46 -12.01
N SER A 198 -3.84 -14.00 -11.77
CA SER A 198 -3.69 -15.26 -11.02
C SER A 198 -4.20 -15.16 -9.59
N VAL A 199 -4.06 -14.01 -8.93
CA VAL A 199 -4.59 -13.76 -7.58
C VAL A 199 -6.11 -13.71 -7.62
N VAL A 200 -6.65 -12.97 -8.61
CA VAL A 200 -8.10 -12.89 -8.85
C VAL A 200 -8.69 -14.29 -9.06
N ASP A 201 -8.03 -15.14 -9.83
CA ASP A 201 -8.49 -16.51 -10.09
C ASP A 201 -8.43 -17.38 -8.83
N ASN A 202 -7.40 -17.25 -8.00
CA ASN A 202 -7.34 -17.93 -6.71
C ASN A 202 -8.48 -17.46 -5.77
N ILE A 203 -8.80 -16.15 -5.74
CA ILE A 203 -9.91 -15.61 -4.93
C ILE A 203 -11.26 -16.15 -5.45
N LYS A 204 -11.47 -16.20 -6.77
CA LYS A 204 -12.66 -16.80 -7.39
C LYS A 204 -12.88 -18.25 -6.96
N GLN A 205 -11.81 -19.03 -6.81
CA GLN A 205 -11.91 -20.41 -6.33
C GLN A 205 -12.38 -20.47 -4.87
N VAL A 206 -11.89 -19.56 -4.02
CA VAL A 206 -12.35 -19.45 -2.62
C VAL A 206 -13.82 -19.06 -2.55
N LEU A 207 -14.24 -18.05 -3.34
CA LEU A 207 -15.63 -17.57 -3.39
C LEU A 207 -16.62 -18.64 -3.86
N LYS A 208 -16.20 -19.55 -4.75
CA LYS A 208 -17.04 -20.66 -5.25
C LYS A 208 -17.14 -21.83 -4.28
N SER A 209 -16.36 -21.84 -3.20
CA SER A 209 -16.37 -22.96 -2.26
C SER A 209 -17.67 -23.01 -1.47
N SER A 210 -18.18 -24.22 -1.22
CA SER A 210 -19.32 -24.44 -0.30
C SER A 210 -18.94 -24.20 1.17
N ASN A 211 -17.65 -24.25 1.51
CA ASN A 211 -17.14 -23.93 2.84
C ASN A 211 -16.82 -22.43 2.92
N ALA A 212 -17.85 -21.61 3.11
CA ALA A 212 -17.71 -20.16 3.15
C ALA A 212 -16.76 -19.72 4.28
N LYS A 213 -15.74 -18.93 3.93
CA LYS A 213 -14.80 -18.30 4.87
C LYS A 213 -14.94 -16.78 4.80
N PRO A 214 -14.84 -16.06 5.92
CA PRO A 214 -14.73 -14.60 5.90
C PRO A 214 -13.51 -14.15 5.06
N ILE A 215 -13.73 -13.19 4.17
CA ILE A 215 -12.69 -12.58 3.33
C ILE A 215 -12.62 -11.10 3.66
N PHE A 216 -11.42 -10.60 3.96
CA PHE A 216 -11.20 -9.18 4.22
C PHE A 216 -10.06 -8.64 3.36
N GLY A 217 -10.37 -7.70 2.46
CA GLY A 217 -9.41 -7.06 1.58
C GLY A 217 -9.15 -5.60 1.93
N ILE A 218 -7.88 -5.18 1.92
CA ILE A 218 -7.48 -3.78 2.16
C ILE A 218 -6.79 -3.21 0.92
N CYS A 219 -7.18 -2.00 0.49
CA CYS A 219 -6.56 -1.29 -0.65
C CYS A 219 -6.57 -2.17 -1.92
N LEU A 220 -5.41 -2.63 -2.39
CA LEU A 220 -5.33 -3.57 -3.51
C LEU A 220 -6.13 -4.86 -3.26
N GLY A 221 -6.12 -5.40 -2.04
CA GLY A 221 -6.91 -6.56 -1.69
C GLY A 221 -8.42 -6.35 -1.85
N HIS A 222 -8.92 -5.13 -1.59
CA HIS A 222 -10.31 -4.76 -1.87
C HIS A 222 -10.59 -4.74 -3.38
N GLN A 223 -9.68 -4.17 -4.17
CA GLN A 223 -9.80 -4.12 -5.64
C GLN A 223 -9.74 -5.51 -6.28
N LEU A 224 -8.86 -6.40 -5.78
CA LEU A 224 -8.75 -7.78 -6.24
C LEU A 224 -10.01 -8.58 -5.91
N LEU A 225 -10.57 -8.42 -4.71
CA LEU A 225 -11.83 -9.03 -4.33
C LEU A 225 -12.98 -8.53 -5.22
N ALA A 226 -13.08 -7.22 -5.43
CA ALA A 226 -14.07 -6.63 -6.32
C ALA A 226 -13.94 -7.17 -7.76
N THR A 227 -12.71 -7.30 -8.27
CA THR A 227 -12.47 -7.88 -9.59
C THR A 227 -12.84 -9.37 -9.63
N ALA A 228 -12.62 -10.11 -8.55
CA ALA A 228 -12.97 -11.53 -8.45
C ALA A 228 -14.48 -11.77 -8.52
N ILE A 229 -15.28 -10.86 -7.98
CA ILE A 229 -16.76 -10.90 -8.06
C ILE A 229 -17.30 -10.30 -9.38
N GLY A 230 -16.43 -9.85 -10.29
CA GLY A 230 -16.83 -9.36 -11.61
C GLY A 230 -16.98 -7.85 -11.75
N CYS A 231 -16.68 -7.06 -10.71
CA CYS A 231 -16.66 -5.60 -10.83
C CYS A 231 -15.50 -5.11 -11.68
N LYS A 232 -15.72 -3.97 -12.34
CA LYS A 232 -14.66 -3.24 -13.04
C LYS A 232 -13.92 -2.33 -12.08
N THR A 233 -12.62 -2.18 -12.31
CA THR A 233 -11.77 -1.17 -11.67
C THR A 233 -11.30 -0.16 -12.71
N TYR A 234 -10.96 1.05 -12.26
CA TYR A 234 -10.46 2.10 -13.14
C TYR A 234 -9.34 2.90 -12.46
N LYS A 235 -8.43 3.43 -13.29
CA LYS A 235 -7.35 4.31 -12.83
C LYS A 235 -7.91 5.71 -12.54
N MET A 236 -7.68 6.19 -11.33
CA MET A 236 -8.04 7.54 -10.91
C MET A 236 -7.08 8.55 -11.54
N LYS A 237 -7.52 9.81 -11.67
CA LYS A 237 -6.67 10.89 -12.22
C LYS A 237 -5.37 11.04 -11.42
N TYR A 238 -5.46 11.33 -10.12
CA TYR A 238 -4.32 11.52 -9.22
C TYR A 238 -4.39 10.67 -7.94
N GLY A 239 -5.39 9.79 -7.82
CA GLY A 239 -5.59 8.86 -6.70
C GLY A 239 -5.87 9.51 -5.35
N ASN A 240 -6.21 8.69 -4.36
CA ASN A 240 -6.37 9.13 -2.98
C ASN A 240 -5.14 8.75 -2.17
N ARG A 241 -4.39 9.78 -1.74
CA ARG A 241 -3.10 9.66 -1.06
C ARG A 241 -3.00 10.66 0.07
N GLY A 242 -3.11 10.18 1.31
CA GLY A 242 -3.03 11.03 2.49
C GLY A 242 -3.58 10.36 3.74
N HIS A 243 -3.56 11.09 4.85
CA HIS A 243 -4.02 10.63 6.16
C HIS A 243 -5.30 11.35 6.64
N ASN A 244 -5.95 12.09 5.74
CA ASN A 244 -7.08 12.96 6.03
C ASN A 244 -8.25 12.72 5.06
N LEU A 245 -8.44 11.49 4.60
CA LEU A 245 -9.47 11.15 3.61
C LEU A 245 -10.76 10.74 4.35
N PRO A 246 -11.87 11.47 4.20
CA PRO A 246 -13.11 11.18 4.91
C PRO A 246 -13.93 10.12 4.18
N CYS A 247 -14.27 9.04 4.88
CA CYS A 247 -15.15 7.98 4.37
C CYS A 247 -16.44 7.91 5.19
N ILE A 248 -17.60 7.96 4.53
CA ILE A 248 -18.90 7.68 5.16
C ILE A 248 -19.17 6.20 5.09
N HIS A 249 -19.65 5.64 6.20
CA HIS A 249 -20.20 4.29 6.24
C HIS A 249 -21.64 4.31 5.75
N THR A 250 -21.88 3.70 4.58
CA THR A 250 -23.18 3.61 3.92
C THR A 250 -24.26 3.10 4.87
N GLY A 251 -25.47 3.67 4.81
CA GLY A 251 -26.57 3.32 5.70
C GLY A 251 -26.47 3.87 7.12
N THR A 252 -25.39 4.59 7.45
CA THR A 252 -25.20 5.21 8.78
C THR A 252 -24.92 6.71 8.68
N LYS A 253 -24.91 7.40 9.84
CA LYS A 253 -24.47 8.81 9.96
C LYS A 253 -22.99 8.94 10.37
N LYS A 254 -22.20 7.87 10.26
CA LYS A 254 -20.80 7.85 10.72
C LYS A 254 -19.84 8.18 9.59
N CYS A 255 -18.91 9.10 9.88
CA CYS A 255 -17.77 9.44 9.03
C CYS A 255 -16.47 9.10 9.76
N PHE A 256 -15.49 8.57 9.03
CA PHE A 256 -14.19 8.19 9.54
C PHE A 256 -13.09 8.90 8.75
N MET A 257 -12.07 9.41 9.45
CA MET A 257 -10.85 9.88 8.80
C MET A 257 -9.95 8.68 8.54
N THR A 258 -9.51 8.52 7.30
CA THR A 258 -8.78 7.35 6.83
C THR A 258 -7.42 7.72 6.24
N SER A 259 -6.50 6.76 6.31
CA SER A 259 -5.23 6.79 5.59
C SER A 259 -5.38 6.00 4.31
N GLN A 260 -5.19 6.65 3.17
CA GLN A 260 -5.33 6.04 1.85
C GLN A 260 -4.07 6.23 1.02
N ASN A 261 -3.78 5.23 0.20
CA ASN A 261 -2.71 5.27 -0.81
C ASN A 261 -3.08 4.33 -1.95
N HIS A 262 -3.94 4.79 -2.86
CA HIS A 262 -4.30 4.04 -4.06
C HIS A 262 -4.53 4.96 -5.26
N GLY A 263 -4.17 4.45 -6.44
CA GLY A 263 -4.40 5.11 -7.73
C GLY A 263 -5.55 4.50 -8.54
N PHE A 264 -6.19 3.45 -8.02
CA PHE A 264 -7.29 2.74 -8.67
C PHE A 264 -8.50 2.70 -7.74
N CYS A 265 -9.70 2.61 -8.31
CA CYS A 265 -10.95 2.53 -7.59
C CYS A 265 -11.89 1.49 -8.23
N VAL A 266 -12.82 0.96 -7.44
CA VAL A 266 -13.86 0.03 -7.86
C VAL A 266 -15.05 0.82 -8.42
N ASN A 267 -15.55 0.42 -9.59
CA ASN A 267 -16.78 0.98 -10.14
C ASN A 267 -18.00 0.28 -9.54
N THR A 268 -18.71 0.96 -8.65
CA THR A 268 -19.91 0.45 -7.97
C THR A 268 -21.09 0.22 -8.89
N ASP A 269 -21.15 0.87 -10.06
CA ASP A 269 -22.21 0.65 -11.05
C ASP A 269 -22.14 -0.75 -11.68
N THR A 270 -21.02 -1.46 -11.45
CA THR A 270 -20.80 -2.83 -11.93
C THR A 270 -20.94 -3.89 -10.85
N LEU A 271 -21.37 -3.51 -9.64
CA LEU A 271 -21.72 -4.46 -8.58
C LEU A 271 -23.00 -5.21 -8.97
N ASP A 272 -23.00 -6.51 -8.73
CA ASP A 272 -24.22 -7.31 -8.83
C ASP A 272 -25.15 -7.09 -7.62
N SER A 273 -26.29 -7.78 -7.60
CA SER A 273 -27.30 -7.62 -6.55
C SER A 273 -26.90 -8.15 -5.18
N ASP A 274 -25.85 -8.98 -5.09
CA ASP A 274 -25.43 -9.64 -3.86
C ASP A 274 -24.41 -8.81 -3.08
N TRP A 275 -23.93 -7.71 -3.67
CA TRP A 275 -22.97 -6.79 -3.07
C TRP A 275 -23.52 -5.38 -2.95
N GLU A 276 -22.97 -4.63 -1.99
CA GLU A 276 -23.28 -3.22 -1.81
C GLU A 276 -22.06 -2.39 -1.40
N PRO A 277 -22.03 -1.08 -1.73
CA PRO A 277 -20.99 -0.18 -1.25
C PRO A 277 -21.05 -0.03 0.27
N LEU A 278 -19.95 -0.33 0.97
CA LEU A 278 -19.83 -0.20 2.42
C LEU A 278 -19.34 1.20 2.83
N PHE A 279 -18.36 1.73 2.10
CA PHE A 279 -17.80 3.05 2.36
C PHE A 279 -17.69 3.87 1.08
N THR A 280 -17.92 5.19 1.21
CA THR A 280 -17.79 6.16 0.12
C THR A 280 -16.99 7.37 0.58
N ASN A 281 -16.08 7.84 -0.26
CA ASN A 281 -15.30 9.05 -0.02
C ASN A 281 -16.18 10.30 -0.16
N ILE A 282 -16.15 11.23 0.79
CA ILE A 282 -17.00 12.44 0.72
C ILE A 282 -16.45 13.47 -0.28
N ASN A 283 -15.14 13.48 -0.50
CA ASN A 283 -14.51 14.52 -1.33
C ASN A 283 -14.77 14.32 -2.82
N ASP A 284 -14.83 13.06 -3.28
CA ASP A 284 -14.91 12.72 -4.70
C ASP A 284 -15.93 11.63 -5.03
N PHE A 285 -16.69 11.14 -4.04
CA PHE A 285 -17.74 10.13 -4.17
C PHE A 285 -17.24 8.78 -4.70
N THR A 286 -15.94 8.52 -4.64
CA THR A 286 -15.36 7.25 -5.05
C THR A 286 -15.59 6.15 -4.00
N ASN A 287 -15.58 4.89 -4.45
CA ASN A 287 -15.78 3.75 -3.57
C ASN A 287 -14.57 3.52 -2.66
N GLU A 288 -14.85 3.21 -1.40
CA GLU A 288 -13.85 2.99 -0.35
C GLU A 288 -14.09 1.68 0.41
N GLY A 289 -14.95 0.81 -0.12
CA GLY A 289 -15.30 -0.46 0.48
C GLY A 289 -16.59 -1.04 -0.09
N ILE A 290 -16.67 -2.37 -0.11
CA ILE A 290 -17.85 -3.15 -0.49
C ILE A 290 -18.09 -4.25 0.54
N ILE A 291 -19.31 -4.74 0.62
CA ILE A 291 -19.70 -5.86 1.49
C ILE A 291 -20.71 -6.75 0.75
N HIS A 292 -20.68 -8.05 1.03
CA HIS A 292 -21.69 -9.00 0.57
C HIS A 292 -22.91 -8.94 1.49
N LYS A 293 -24.12 -9.10 0.94
CA LYS A 293 -25.38 -9.08 1.68
C LYS A 293 -25.60 -10.29 2.59
#